data_AF-A0A3C1UIA7-F1
#
_entry.id   AF-A0A3C1UIA7-F1
#
_cell.length_a   1.000
_cell.length_b   1.000
_cell.length_c   1.000
_cell.angle_alpha   90.00
_cell.angle_beta   90.00
_cell.angle_gamma   90.00
#
_symmetry.space_group_name_H-M   'P 1'
#
loop_
_entity.id
_entity.type
_entity.pdbx_description
1 polymer ?
#
loop_
_entity_poly.entity_id
_entity_poly.type
_entity_poly.pdbx_seq_one_letter_code
_entity_poly.pdbx_strand_id
1 'polypeptide(L)' 'MINVQIEKNPNESSINLIKRFTKRVQSAGVLRKVRSNRYKSRVPSEYTKKKHTLAVLGRQAETKRLIKLGKILEKPPRR' A
#
# COMPACT_ATOMS: atom_id res chain seq x y z
N MET A 1 7.02 3.93 22.64
CA MET A 1 5.95 4.39 21.70
C MET A 1 5.29 3.18 21.09
N ILE A 2 3.99 2.99 21.34
CA ILE A 2 3.25 1.83 20.83
C ILE A 2 2.73 2.17 19.43
N ASN A 3 3.13 1.41 18.41
CA ASN A 3 2.78 1.69 17.02
C ASN A 3 1.35 1.25 16.67
N VAL A 4 0.90 0.14 17.24
CA VAL A 4 -0.45 -0.41 17.05
C VAL A 4 -0.85 -1.15 18.33
N GLN A 5 -1.99 -0.79 18.91
CA GLN A 5 -2.65 -1.51 20.00
C GLN A 5 -4.09 -1.80 19.58
N ILE A 6 -4.57 -3.00 19.88
CA ILE A 6 -5.96 -3.40 19.67
C ILE A 6 -6.41 -4.20 20.88
N GLU A 7 -7.59 -3.84 21.38
CA GLU A 7 -8.28 -4.56 22.44
C GLU A 7 -9.44 -5.36 21.86
N LYS A 8 -9.76 -6.46 22.56
CA LYS A 8 -10.82 -7.38 22.16
C LYS A 8 -12.17 -6.75 22.45
N ASN A 9 -13.05 -6.75 21.45
CA ASN A 9 -14.42 -6.32 21.63
C ASN A 9 -15.25 -7.44 22.32
N PRO A 10 -16.30 -7.10 23.09
CA PRO A 10 -17.03 -8.05 23.94
C PRO A 10 -17.56 -9.31 23.22
N ASN A 11 -17.95 -9.20 21.94
CA ASN A 11 -18.47 -10.32 21.14
C ASN A 11 -17.55 -10.71 19.96
N GLU A 12 -16.25 -10.42 20.04
CA GLU A 12 -15.30 -10.72 18.96
C GLU A 12 -14.66 -12.11 19.09
N SER A 13 -14.69 -12.88 18.01
CA SER A 13 -13.88 -14.10 17.87
C SER A 13 -12.40 -13.77 17.69
N SER A 14 -11.51 -14.60 18.25
CA SER A 14 -10.05 -14.43 18.17
C SER A 14 -9.53 -14.26 16.74
N ILE A 15 -10.18 -14.89 15.75
CA ILE A 15 -9.81 -14.76 14.34
C ILE A 15 -10.05 -13.34 13.81
N ASN A 16 -11.17 -12.72 14.20
CA ASN A 16 -11.50 -11.36 13.78
C ASN A 16 -10.56 -10.34 14.43
N LEU A 17 -10.14 -10.58 15.67
CA LEU A 17 -9.14 -9.77 16.36
C LEU A 17 -7.81 -9.75 15.59
N ILE A 18 -7.33 -10.92 15.14
CA ILE A 18 -6.12 -11.05 14.33
C ILE A 18 -6.26 -10.33 12.98
N LYS A 19 -7.43 -10.43 12.33
CA LYS A 19 -7.72 -9.70 11.07
C LYS A 19 -7.68 -8.19 11.27
N ARG A 20 -8.26 -7.66 12.36
CA ARG A 20 -8.17 -6.23 12.69
C ARG A 20 -6.73 -5.80 12.96
N PHE A 21 -5.99 -6.60 13.71
CA PHE A 21 -4.58 -6.36 14.01
C PHE A 21 -3.74 -6.28 12.73
N THR A 22 -3.84 -7.29 11.87
CA THR A 22 -3.13 -7.32 10.59
C THR A 22 -3.51 -6.13 9.70
N LYS A 23 -4.80 -5.78 9.58
CA LYS A 23 -5.25 -4.60 8.83
C LYS A 23 -4.66 -3.31 9.40
N ARG A 24 -4.65 -3.14 10.73
CA ARG A 24 -4.13 -1.93 11.39
C ARG A 24 -2.62 -1.80 11.27
N VAL A 25 -1.88 -2.91 11.35
CA VAL A 25 -0.44 -2.96 11.11
C VAL A 25 -0.10 -2.61 9.66
N GLN A 26 -0.87 -3.14 8.71
CA GLN A 26 -0.70 -2.82 7.28
C GLN A 26 -1.02 -1.35 6.99
N SER A 27 -2.11 -0.81 7.56
CA SER A 27 -2.51 0.59 7.35
C SER A 27 -1.54 1.57 8.00
N ALA A 28 -0.97 1.22 9.17
CA ALA A 28 0.05 2.02 9.83
C ALA A 28 1.38 2.08 9.05
N GLY A 29 1.60 1.21 8.07
CA GLY A 29 2.76 1.26 7.17
C GLY A 29 4.12 1.01 7.85
N VAL A 30 4.13 0.64 9.13
CA VAL A 30 5.35 0.48 9.97
C VAL A 30 6.30 -0.53 9.35
N LEU A 31 5.78 -1.67 8.88
CA LEU A 31 6.58 -2.70 8.22
C LEU A 31 7.27 -2.19 6.95
N ARG A 32 6.57 -1.37 6.14
CA ARG A 32 7.14 -0.79 4.92
C ARG A 32 8.28 0.17 5.26
N LYS A 33 8.11 1.01 6.28
CA LYS A 33 9.12 1.96 6.76
C LYS A 33 10.36 1.28 7.33
N VAL A 34 10.18 0.28 8.19
CA VAL A 34 11.32 -0.46 8.77
C VAL A 34 12.08 -1.22 7.67
N ARG A 35 11.37 -1.83 6.71
CA ARG A 35 12.00 -2.50 5.57
C ARG A 35 12.76 -1.54 4.66
N SER A 36 12.22 -0.35 4.38
CA SER A 36 12.93 0.66 3.57
C SER A 36 14.19 1.18 4.25
N ASN A 37 14.19 1.24 5.58
CA ASN A 37 15.31 1.76 6.37
C ASN A 37 16.39 0.71 6.69
N ARG A 38 16.14 -0.58 6.38
CA ARG A 38 17.05 -1.68 6.71
C ARG A 38 18.45 -1.51 6.10
N TYR A 39 18.50 -1.01 4.86
CA TYR A 39 19.75 -0.83 4.13
C TYR A 39 19.85 0.61 3.60
N LYS A 40 21.07 1.16 3.61
CA LYS A 40 21.34 2.47 3.03
C LYS A 40 21.25 2.36 1.51
N SER A 41 20.35 3.14 0.91
CA SER A 41 20.26 3.29 -0.54
C SER A 41 20.87 4.63 -0.98
N ARG A 42 21.41 4.67 -2.20
CA ARG A 42 21.88 5.91 -2.82
C ARG A 42 20.69 6.76 -3.25
N VAL A 43 20.79 8.08 -3.05
CA VAL A 43 19.79 9.04 -3.57
C VAL A 43 19.80 9.00 -5.11
N PRO A 44 18.66 8.72 -5.77
CA PRO A 44 18.60 8.67 -7.22
C PRO A 44 18.76 10.06 -7.84
N SER A 45 19.32 10.13 -9.05
CA SER A 45 19.40 11.37 -9.83
C SER A 45 18.02 11.83 -10.33
N GLU A 46 17.92 13.11 -10.68
CA GLU A 46 16.67 13.70 -11.21
C GLU A 46 16.18 13.00 -12.49
N TYR A 47 17.08 12.62 -13.38
CA TYR A 47 16.73 11.87 -14.58
C TYR A 47 16.09 10.51 -14.25
N THR A 48 16.66 9.77 -13.29
CA THR A 48 16.11 8.47 -12.86
C THR A 48 14.74 8.63 -12.23
N LYS A 49 14.52 9.67 -11.42
CA LYS A 49 13.19 10.01 -10.88
C LYS A 49 12.21 10.30 -12.01
N LYS A 50 12.58 11.15 -12.98
CA LYS A 50 11.73 11.50 -14.13
C LYS A 50 11.35 10.27 -14.96
N LYS A 51 12.31 9.40 -15.27
CA LYS A 51 12.07 8.15 -16.01
C LYS A 51 11.08 7.24 -15.28
N HIS A 52 11.24 7.08 -13.96
CA HIS A 52 10.30 6.28 -13.16
C HIS A 52 8.88 6.88 -13.18
N THR A 53 8.76 8.20 -13.01
CA THR A 53 7.46 8.90 -13.04
C THR A 53 6.75 8.73 -14.39
N LEU A 54 7.47 8.87 -15.51
CA LEU A 54 6.90 8.66 -16.85
C LEU A 54 6.35 7.23 -17.02
N ALA A 55 7.07 6.22 -16.54
CA ALA A 55 6.60 4.83 -16.59
C ALA A 55 5.32 4.61 -15.76
N VAL A 56 5.21 5.25 -14.58
CA VAL A 56 3.99 5.18 -13.76
C VAL A 56 2.80 5.83 -14.47
N LEU A 57 2.99 7.02 -15.05
CA LEU A 57 1.94 7.72 -15.80
C LEU A 57 1.48 6.91 -17.02
N GLY A 58 2.41 6.29 -17.77
CA GLY A 58 2.09 5.40 -18.88
C GLY A 58 1.21 4.23 -18.44
N ARG A 59 1.57 3.54 -17.35
CA ARG A 59 0.74 2.45 -16.80
C ARG A 59 -0.64 2.91 -16.35
N GLN A 60 -0.75 4.11 -15.78
CA GLN A 60 -2.05 4.67 -15.39
C GLN A 60 -2.93 4.95 -16.62
N ALA A 61 -2.37 5.52 -17.69
CA ALA A 61 -3.09 5.78 -18.93
C ALA A 61 -3.57 4.47 -19.58
N GLU A 62 -2.71 3.45 -19.65
CA GLU A 62 -3.08 2.13 -20.17
C GLU A 62 -4.18 1.48 -19.33
N THR A 63 -4.07 1.54 -18.00
CA THR A 63 -5.11 1.00 -17.11
C THR A 63 -6.45 1.69 -17.35
N LYS A 64 -6.48 3.03 -17.46
CA LYS A 64 -7.70 3.79 -17.77
C LYS A 64 -8.29 3.41 -19.13
N ARG A 65 -7.45 3.22 -20.15
CA ARG A 65 -7.87 2.77 -21.48
C ARG A 65 -8.51 1.38 -21.40
N LEU A 66 -7.89 0.43 -20.69
CA LEU A 66 -8.39 -0.93 -20.56
C LEU A 66 -9.71 -1.00 -19.77
N ILE A 67 -9.87 -0.16 -18.75
CA ILE A 67 -11.14 0.01 -18.04
C ILE A 67 -12.21 0.53 -19.00
N LYS A 68 -11.91 1.55 -19.81
CA LYS A 68 -12.84 2.09 -20.80
C LYS A 68 -13.24 1.05 -21.87
N LEU A 69 -12.32 0.15 -22.22
CA LEU A 69 -12.57 -0.97 -23.14
C LEU A 69 -13.29 -2.16 -22.48
N GLY A 70 -13.61 -2.10 -21.18
CA GLY A 70 -14.27 -3.18 -20.44
C GLY A 70 -13.40 -4.42 -20.20
N LYS A 71 -12.09 -4.34 -20.47
CA LYS A 71 -11.16 -5.48 -20.32
C LYS A 71 -10.73 -5.70 -18.86
N ILE A 72 -10.85 -4.68 -18.03
CA ILE A 72 -10.46 -4.70 -16.61
C ILE A 72 -11.57 -4.06 -15.78
N LEU A 73 -11.92 -4.69 -14.67
CA LEU A 73 -12.85 -4.12 -13.69
C LEU A 73 -12.20 -3.01 -12.87
N GLU A 74 -12.92 -1.90 -12.69
CA GLU A 74 -12.48 -0.80 -11.84
C GLU A 74 -12.35 -1.29 -10.38
N LYS A 75 -11.17 -1.08 -9.79
CA LYS A 75 -10.94 -1.44 -8.39
C LYS A 75 -11.52 -0.36 -7.50
N PRO A 76 -12.34 -0.71 -6.48
CA PRO A 76 -12.84 0.28 -5.55
C PRO A 76 -11.68 0.97 -4.81
N PRO A 77 -11.81 2.25 -4.45
CA PRO A 77 -10.79 2.97 -3.71
C PRO A 77 -10.50 2.26 -2.38
N ARG A 78 -9.22 2.10 -2.05
CA ARG A 78 -8.80 1.55 -0.75
C ARG A 78 -9.03 2.60 0.33
N ARG A 79 -9.99 2.36 1.23
CA ARG A 79 -10.22 3.13 2.47
C ARG A 79 -9.19 2.78 3.55
#